data_AF-A0A9X9MP00-F1
#
_entry.id   AF-A0A9X9MP00-F1
#
_cell.length_a   1.000
_cell.length_b   1.000
_cell.length_c   1.000
_cell.angle_alpha   90.00
_cell.angle_beta   90.00
_cell.angle_gamma   90.00
#
_symmetry.space_group_name_H-M   'P 1'
#
loop_
_entity.id
_entity.type
_entity.pdbx_description
1 polymer ?
#
loop_
_entity_poly.entity_id
_entity_poly.type
_entity_poly.pdbx_seq_one_letter_code
_entity_poly.pdbx_strand_id
1 'polypeptide(L)'
;PAKRRRRSPAASTARPSKLARENNLSAAEEQEIQAAFTLFAIPHQNSSHQKVTGPTDGVLPVADVRRVLIALSLTPTSAELQEYLSILDPDSEGFVEYEPFVAICALKMQSRMRTGEDHQREVDEAWDLFDKNHEERITLATLREVAERLGQEVTDEVLRDMLLEANGGAGVNRGVDKGEFESVMRRAGVWR
;
A
#
# COMPACT_ATOMS: atom_id res chain seq x y z
N PRO A 1 42.16 9.95 8.48
CA PRO A 1 40.76 9.64 8.90
C PRO A 1 39.79 9.80 7.72
N ALA A 2 39.59 8.73 6.94
CA ALA A 2 38.64 8.70 5.82
C ALA A 2 37.30 8.15 6.31
N LYS A 3 36.23 8.97 6.24
CA LYS A 3 34.86 8.59 6.57
C LYS A 3 34.35 7.56 5.56
N ARG A 4 34.27 6.29 5.96
CA ARG A 4 33.56 5.21 5.23
C ARG A 4 32.08 5.55 5.18
N ARG A 5 31.59 6.01 4.03
CA ARG A 5 30.15 6.03 3.71
C ARG A 5 29.66 4.59 3.67
N ARG A 6 28.73 4.22 4.56
CA ARG A 6 28.01 2.94 4.50
C ARG A 6 27.15 2.98 3.24
N ARG A 7 27.45 2.13 2.26
CA ARG A 7 26.55 1.85 1.13
C ARG A 7 25.36 1.07 1.68
N SER A 8 24.16 1.56 1.45
CA SER A 8 22.93 0.79 1.56
C SER A 8 23.01 -0.41 0.59
N PRO A 9 22.55 -1.62 0.96
CA PRO A 9 22.52 -2.73 0.03
C PRO A 9 21.52 -2.42 -1.09
N ALA A 10 21.95 -2.57 -2.34
CA ALA A 10 21.10 -2.41 -3.51
C ALA A 10 20.04 -3.52 -3.51
N ALA A 11 18.78 -3.17 -3.74
CA ALA A 11 17.70 -4.12 -4.01
C ALA A 11 18.10 -5.03 -5.17
N SER A 12 17.97 -6.34 -5.00
CA SER A 12 18.35 -7.32 -6.03
C SER A 12 17.47 -7.19 -7.26
N THR A 13 18.07 -7.08 -8.44
CA THR A 13 17.42 -7.03 -9.76
C THR A 13 16.90 -8.39 -10.24
N ALA A 14 16.52 -9.28 -9.32
CA ALA A 14 16.06 -10.62 -9.66
C ALA A 14 14.68 -10.57 -10.31
N ARG A 15 14.42 -11.44 -11.29
CA ARG A 15 13.09 -11.59 -11.88
C ARG A 15 12.19 -12.35 -10.89
N PRO A 16 10.93 -11.93 -10.70
CA PRO A 16 9.98 -12.65 -9.85
C PRO A 16 9.73 -14.06 -10.38
N SER A 17 9.50 -15.01 -9.47
CA SER A 17 9.19 -16.39 -9.83
C SER A 17 7.85 -16.49 -10.57
N LYS A 18 7.55 -17.69 -11.08
CA LYS A 18 6.25 -17.97 -11.70
C LYS A 18 5.10 -17.73 -10.70
N LEU A 19 5.25 -18.22 -9.47
CA LEU A 19 4.26 -18.05 -8.40
C LEU A 19 4.04 -16.58 -8.04
N ALA A 20 5.12 -15.80 -7.94
CA ALA A 20 5.02 -14.36 -7.71
C ALA A 20 4.29 -13.65 -8.85
N ARG A 21 4.59 -13.98 -10.11
CA ARG A 21 3.90 -13.40 -11.27
C ARG A 21 2.41 -13.73 -11.30
N GLU A 22 2.03 -14.96 -10.97
CA GLU A 22 0.62 -15.39 -10.90
C GLU A 22 -0.14 -14.65 -9.79
N ASN A 23 0.57 -14.25 -8.73
CA ASN A 23 0.02 -13.48 -7.61
C ASN A 23 0.24 -11.96 -7.71
N ASN A 24 0.72 -11.46 -8.85
CA ASN A 24 1.04 -10.04 -9.08
C ASN A 24 2.03 -9.44 -8.06
N LEU A 25 2.98 -10.23 -7.58
CA LEU A 25 4.03 -9.83 -6.67
C LEU A 25 5.29 -9.43 -7.44
N SER A 26 5.95 -8.37 -6.98
CA SER A 26 7.32 -8.04 -7.36
C SER A 26 8.32 -9.03 -6.77
N ALA A 27 9.53 -9.07 -7.32
CA ALA A 27 10.59 -9.93 -6.80
C ALA A 27 11.02 -9.57 -5.38
N ALA A 28 10.88 -8.29 -4.99
CA ALA A 28 11.21 -7.84 -3.64
C ALA A 28 10.17 -8.35 -2.63
N GLU A 29 8.89 -8.21 -2.95
CA GLU A 29 7.79 -8.70 -2.11
C GLU A 29 7.85 -10.23 -1.94
N GLU A 30 8.13 -10.95 -3.02
CA GLU A 30 8.36 -12.39 -2.96
C GLU A 30 9.51 -12.77 -2.02
N GLN A 31 10.65 -12.06 -2.10
CA GLN A 31 11.79 -12.32 -1.22
C GLN A 31 11.48 -12.05 0.25
N GLU A 32 10.69 -11.02 0.54
CA GLU A 32 10.23 -10.73 1.89
C GLU A 32 9.34 -11.85 2.43
N ILE A 33 8.34 -12.30 1.64
CA ILE A 33 7.47 -13.41 1.99
C ILE A 33 8.28 -14.69 2.22
N GLN A 34 9.22 -15.00 1.34
CA GLN A 34 10.10 -16.15 1.46
C GLN A 34 10.93 -16.11 2.75
N ALA A 35 11.54 -14.97 3.05
CA ALA A 35 12.37 -14.81 4.24
C ALA A 35 11.55 -14.93 5.52
N ALA A 36 10.38 -14.30 5.58
CA ALA A 36 9.49 -14.39 6.73
C ALA A 36 8.95 -15.81 6.92
N PHE A 37 8.50 -16.48 5.85
CA PHE A 37 8.04 -17.86 5.94
C PHE A 37 9.14 -18.80 6.46
N THR A 38 10.33 -18.72 5.87
CA THR A 38 11.48 -19.58 6.23
C THR A 38 11.90 -19.38 7.70
N LEU A 39 11.72 -18.19 8.27
CA LEU A 39 12.07 -17.90 9.66
C LEU A 39 11.18 -18.65 10.67
N PHE A 40 9.93 -18.93 10.32
CA PHE A 40 8.95 -19.59 11.21
C PHE A 40 8.59 -21.01 10.77
N ALA A 41 9.00 -21.42 9.58
CA ALA A 41 8.77 -22.75 9.07
C ALA A 41 9.50 -23.81 9.90
N ILE A 42 8.83 -24.95 10.09
CA ILE A 42 9.39 -26.16 10.70
C ILE A 42 9.61 -27.23 9.63
N PRO A 43 10.57 -28.16 9.82
CA PRO A 43 10.74 -29.27 8.90
C PRO A 43 9.45 -30.09 8.82
N HIS A 44 9.03 -30.45 7.61
CA HIS A 44 7.90 -31.36 7.43
C HIS A 44 8.25 -32.74 8.02
N GLN A 45 7.23 -33.50 8.45
CA GLN A 45 7.35 -34.67 9.34
C GLN A 45 8.34 -35.77 8.89
N ASN A 46 8.80 -35.75 7.64
CA ASN A 46 9.79 -36.70 7.10
C ASN A 46 11.26 -36.28 7.30
N SER A 47 11.54 -35.12 7.91
CA SER A 47 12.89 -34.54 7.95
C SER A 47 13.25 -33.91 9.31
N SER A 48 13.01 -34.63 10.41
CA SER A 48 13.20 -34.17 11.80
C SER A 48 14.59 -33.64 12.19
N HIS A 49 15.58 -33.68 11.29
CA HIS A 49 16.93 -33.13 11.48
C HIS A 49 17.42 -32.18 10.36
N GLN A 50 16.57 -31.84 9.38
CA GLN A 50 16.96 -30.95 8.29
C GLN A 50 16.69 -29.49 8.69
N LYS A 51 17.72 -28.64 8.67
CA LYS A 51 17.53 -27.19 8.79
C LYS A 51 16.71 -26.71 7.60
N VAL A 52 15.61 -25.99 7.84
CA VAL A 52 14.83 -25.34 6.77
C VAL A 52 15.72 -24.26 6.14
N THR A 53 16.09 -24.44 4.88
CA THR A 53 16.95 -23.50 4.14
C THR A 53 16.18 -22.70 3.10
N GLY A 54 14.98 -23.12 2.77
CA GLY A 54 14.07 -22.41 1.88
C GLY A 54 12.61 -22.84 2.09
N PRO A 55 11.69 -22.19 1.36
CA PRO A 55 10.25 -22.35 1.52
C PRO A 55 9.72 -23.74 1.14
N THR A 56 10.49 -24.50 0.34
CA THR A 56 10.15 -25.86 -0.07
C THR A 56 10.60 -26.92 0.95
N ASP A 57 11.41 -26.54 1.94
CA ASP A 57 12.05 -27.48 2.87
C ASP A 57 11.24 -27.67 4.17
N GLY A 58 10.13 -26.94 4.32
CA GLY A 58 9.37 -26.90 5.55
C GLY A 58 7.95 -26.38 5.36
N VAL A 59 7.18 -26.49 6.43
CA VAL A 59 5.79 -26.03 6.52
C VAL A 59 5.65 -25.03 7.66
N LEU A 60 4.71 -24.11 7.55
CA LEU A 60 4.45 -23.11 8.57
C LEU A 60 3.39 -23.62 9.55
N PRO A 61 3.64 -23.68 10.87
CA PRO A 61 2.60 -23.99 11.83
C PRO A 61 1.43 -23.00 11.74
N VAL A 62 0.20 -23.50 11.75
CA VAL A 62 -1.03 -22.66 11.69
C VAL A 62 -1.04 -21.60 12.79
N ALA A 63 -0.53 -21.94 13.98
CA ALA A 63 -0.41 -21.03 15.11
C ALA A 63 0.53 -19.83 14.85
N ASP A 64 1.49 -19.98 13.93
CA ASP A 64 2.48 -18.93 13.61
C ASP A 64 2.06 -18.06 12.42
N VAL A 65 1.00 -18.41 11.67
CA VAL A 65 0.50 -17.62 10.51
C VAL A 65 0.33 -16.13 10.88
N ARG A 66 -0.32 -15.83 12.00
CA ARG A 66 -0.49 -14.43 12.46
C ARG A 66 0.84 -13.73 12.69
N ARG A 67 1.82 -14.43 13.25
CA ARG A 67 3.14 -13.87 13.57
C ARG A 67 3.94 -13.58 12.30
N VAL A 68 3.86 -14.47 11.30
CA VAL A 68 4.51 -14.25 10.00
C VAL A 68 3.87 -13.08 9.26
N LEU A 69 2.53 -13.00 9.24
CA LEU A 69 1.84 -11.85 8.64
C LEU A 69 2.30 -10.55 9.29
N ILE A 70 2.36 -10.48 10.63
CA ILE A 70 2.86 -9.29 11.34
C ILE A 70 4.33 -9.00 11.02
N ALA A 71 5.18 -10.02 10.85
CA ALA A 71 6.58 -9.85 10.45
C ALA A 71 6.72 -9.27 9.04
N LEU A 72 5.79 -9.58 8.13
CA LEU A 72 5.62 -8.94 6.81
C LEU A 72 4.95 -7.57 6.90
N SER A 73 4.86 -7.02 8.11
CA SER A 73 4.07 -5.85 8.45
C SER A 73 2.58 -5.98 8.15
N LEU A 74 2.06 -7.11 7.68
CA LEU A 74 0.66 -7.41 7.38
C LEU A 74 -0.12 -7.68 8.67
N THR A 75 -0.97 -6.74 9.08
CA THR A 75 -1.79 -6.84 10.29
C THR A 75 -3.23 -7.25 9.94
N PRO A 76 -3.58 -8.55 9.98
CA PRO A 76 -4.96 -8.98 9.77
C PRO A 76 -5.82 -8.62 10.99
N THR A 77 -7.08 -8.28 10.74
CA THR A 77 -8.13 -8.27 11.77
C THR A 77 -8.41 -9.70 12.24
N SER A 78 -9.12 -9.86 13.36
CA SER A 78 -9.53 -11.18 13.84
C SER A 78 -10.41 -11.93 12.83
N ALA A 79 -11.30 -11.21 12.13
CA ALA A 79 -12.18 -11.82 11.11
C ALA A 79 -11.39 -12.30 9.89
N GLU A 80 -10.52 -11.45 9.34
CA GLU A 80 -9.65 -11.82 8.22
C GLU A 80 -8.74 -12.99 8.57
N LEU A 81 -8.16 -13.01 9.77
CA LEU A 81 -7.33 -14.12 10.19
C LEU A 81 -8.11 -15.43 10.21
N GLN A 82 -9.34 -15.46 10.74
CA GLN A 82 -10.16 -16.67 10.73
C GLN A 82 -10.45 -17.16 9.31
N GLU A 83 -10.76 -16.25 8.39
CA GLU A 83 -10.97 -16.58 6.98
C GLU A 83 -9.70 -17.16 6.35
N TYR A 84 -8.54 -16.53 6.56
CA TYR A 84 -7.26 -17.01 6.04
C TYR A 84 -6.93 -18.40 6.58
N LEU A 85 -7.13 -18.65 7.89
CA LEU A 85 -6.87 -19.97 8.46
C LEU A 85 -7.79 -21.04 7.88
N SER A 86 -9.07 -20.72 7.64
CA SER A 86 -10.01 -21.66 7.01
C SER A 86 -9.67 -22.01 5.55
N ILE A 87 -8.99 -21.09 4.85
CA ILE A 87 -8.51 -21.31 3.48
C ILE A 87 -7.20 -22.08 3.47
N LEU A 88 -6.29 -21.77 4.40
CA LEU A 88 -4.94 -22.33 4.46
C LEU A 88 -4.88 -23.74 5.06
N ASP A 89 -5.80 -24.07 5.98
CA ASP A 89 -5.86 -25.36 6.65
C ASP A 89 -7.32 -25.84 6.81
N PRO A 90 -8.01 -26.16 5.69
CA PRO A 90 -9.41 -26.58 5.73
C PRO A 90 -9.62 -27.91 6.44
N ASP A 91 -8.62 -28.79 6.42
CA ASP A 91 -8.67 -30.14 6.99
C ASP A 91 -8.10 -30.21 8.42
N SER A 92 -7.67 -29.08 8.99
CA SER A 92 -7.09 -28.99 10.35
C SER A 92 -5.85 -29.86 10.55
N GLU A 93 -4.98 -29.92 9.54
CA GLU A 93 -3.68 -30.59 9.57
C GLU A 93 -2.70 -29.90 10.53
N GLY A 94 -2.93 -28.62 10.83
CA GLY A 94 -2.14 -27.83 11.79
C GLY A 94 -0.90 -27.16 11.19
N PHE A 95 -0.67 -27.30 9.89
CA PHE A 95 0.41 -26.65 9.16
C PHE A 95 -0.09 -26.07 7.82
N VAL A 96 0.71 -25.18 7.25
CA VAL A 96 0.40 -24.44 6.02
C VAL A 96 1.60 -24.55 5.07
N GLU A 97 1.31 -24.88 3.81
CA GLU A 97 2.30 -24.90 2.74
C GLU A 97 2.62 -23.49 2.21
N TYR A 98 3.79 -23.35 1.59
CA TYR A 98 4.28 -22.05 1.13
C TYR A 98 3.38 -21.41 0.06
N GLU A 99 2.94 -22.17 -0.94
CA GLU A 99 2.19 -21.63 -2.07
C GLU A 99 0.82 -21.04 -1.67
N PRO A 100 -0.03 -21.73 -0.90
CA PRO A 100 -1.24 -21.14 -0.34
C PRO A 100 -0.98 -19.90 0.53
N PHE A 101 0.10 -19.93 1.33
CA PHE A 101 0.49 -18.80 2.16
C PHE A 101 0.87 -17.55 1.34
N VAL A 102 1.58 -17.74 0.23
CA VAL A 102 1.94 -16.65 -0.69
C VAL A 102 0.69 -15.99 -1.26
N ALA A 103 -0.35 -16.77 -1.61
CA ALA A 103 -1.61 -16.23 -2.13
C ALA A 103 -2.32 -15.34 -1.09
N ILE A 104 -2.35 -15.74 0.19
CA ILE A 104 -2.91 -14.91 1.27
C ILE A 104 -2.09 -13.63 1.47
N CYS A 105 -0.76 -13.72 1.46
CA CYS A 105 0.11 -12.55 1.55
C CYS A 105 -0.15 -11.58 0.40
N ALA A 106 -0.21 -12.09 -0.83
CA ALA A 106 -0.48 -11.29 -2.02
C ALA A 106 -1.83 -10.58 -1.94
N LEU A 107 -2.90 -11.29 -1.54
CA LEU A 107 -4.22 -10.70 -1.36
C LEU A 107 -4.19 -9.54 -0.36
N LYS A 108 -3.53 -9.74 0.79
CA LYS A 108 -3.45 -8.71 1.84
C LYS A 108 -2.56 -7.53 1.43
N MET A 109 -1.47 -7.77 0.72
CA MET A 109 -0.59 -6.72 0.17
C MET A 109 -1.33 -5.88 -0.86
N GLN A 110 -2.05 -6.51 -1.79
CA GLN A 110 -2.88 -5.80 -2.76
C GLN A 110 -4.05 -5.04 -2.10
N SER A 111 -4.58 -5.53 -0.98
CA SER A 111 -5.60 -4.81 -0.21
C SER A 111 -5.03 -3.56 0.47
N ARG A 112 -3.76 -3.56 0.88
CA ARG A 112 -3.07 -2.37 1.44
C ARG A 112 -2.80 -1.32 0.39
N MET A 113 -2.28 -1.77 -0.75
CA MET A 113 -2.07 -0.91 -1.91
C MET A 113 -3.37 -0.17 -2.26
N ARG A 114 -4.50 -0.90 -2.23
CA ARG A 114 -5.84 -0.34 -2.52
C ARG A 114 -6.47 0.57 -1.48
N THR A 115 -5.89 0.82 -0.29
CA THR A 115 -6.65 1.49 0.79
C THR A 115 -5.99 2.67 1.50
N GLY A 116 -4.73 3.03 1.21
CA GLY A 116 -4.13 4.20 1.86
C GLY A 116 -2.99 4.87 1.10
N GLU A 117 -2.01 4.09 0.64
CA GLU A 117 -0.83 4.66 -0.03
C GLU A 117 -1.11 5.11 -1.46
N ASP A 118 -1.92 4.35 -2.22
CA ASP A 118 -2.35 4.80 -3.55
C ASP A 118 -3.28 6.01 -3.44
N HIS A 119 -4.21 6.03 -2.48
CA HIS A 119 -5.07 7.19 -2.26
C HIS A 119 -4.25 8.44 -1.91
N GLN A 120 -3.29 8.32 -1.00
CA GLN A 120 -2.42 9.45 -0.66
C GLN A 120 -1.58 9.88 -1.87
N ARG A 121 -1.07 8.94 -2.66
CA ARG A 121 -0.32 9.26 -3.89
C ARG A 121 -1.20 9.95 -4.93
N GLU A 122 -2.44 9.51 -5.12
CA GLU A 122 -3.41 10.15 -6.01
C GLU A 122 -3.77 11.56 -5.54
N VAL A 123 -3.93 11.76 -4.23
CA VAL A 123 -4.13 13.09 -3.64
C VAL A 123 -2.91 13.97 -3.87
N ASP A 124 -1.70 13.43 -3.70
CA ASP A 124 -0.44 14.15 -3.88
C ASP A 124 -0.24 14.56 -5.35
N GLU A 125 -0.41 13.62 -6.29
CA GLU A 125 -0.29 13.87 -7.73
C GLU A 125 -1.36 14.87 -8.22
N ALA A 126 -2.60 14.74 -7.74
CA ALA A 126 -3.66 15.69 -8.06
C ALA A 126 -3.37 17.06 -7.45
N TRP A 127 -2.89 17.12 -6.21
CA TRP A 127 -2.53 18.38 -5.54
C TRP A 127 -1.45 19.15 -6.30
N ASP A 128 -0.40 18.46 -6.76
CA ASP A 128 0.70 19.06 -7.53
C ASP A 128 0.24 19.65 -8.87
N LEU A 129 -0.89 19.20 -9.44
CA LEU A 129 -1.47 19.81 -10.63
C LEU A 129 -2.05 21.21 -10.37
N PHE A 130 -2.51 21.45 -9.14
CA PHE A 130 -3.05 22.75 -8.71
C PHE A 130 -1.95 23.61 -8.06
N ASP A 131 -1.16 23.08 -7.13
CA ASP A 131 -0.17 23.85 -6.35
C ASP A 131 1.25 23.84 -6.96
N LYS A 132 1.39 24.31 -8.22
CA LYS A 132 2.69 24.28 -8.93
C LYS A 132 3.77 25.17 -8.31
N ASN A 133 3.37 26.19 -7.57
CA ASN A 133 4.29 27.14 -6.93
C ASN A 133 4.68 26.70 -5.51
N HIS A 134 4.16 25.57 -5.03
CA HIS A 134 4.30 25.14 -3.64
C HIS A 134 3.88 26.24 -2.65
N GLU A 135 2.78 26.92 -2.96
CA GLU A 135 2.14 27.90 -2.06
C GLU A 135 1.43 27.20 -0.88
N GLU A 136 1.38 25.86 -0.89
CA GLU A 136 0.74 24.97 0.09
C GLU A 136 -0.78 25.21 0.21
N ARG A 137 -1.36 25.94 -0.75
CA ARG A 137 -2.75 26.40 -0.75
C ARG A 137 -3.25 26.60 -2.17
N ILE A 138 -4.47 26.17 -2.45
CA ILE A 138 -5.16 26.53 -3.70
C ILE A 138 -5.79 27.91 -3.51
N THR A 139 -5.39 28.86 -4.35
CA THR A 139 -5.87 30.25 -4.33
C THR A 139 -6.79 30.54 -5.51
N LEU A 140 -7.40 31.74 -5.52
CA LEU A 140 -8.21 32.19 -6.65
C LEU A 140 -7.39 32.26 -7.95
N ALA A 141 -6.11 32.64 -7.85
CA ALA A 141 -5.21 32.67 -9.00
C ALA A 141 -4.94 31.25 -9.53
N THR A 142 -4.73 30.29 -8.63
CA THR A 142 -4.56 28.88 -8.99
C THR A 142 -5.76 28.34 -9.76
N LEU A 143 -6.98 28.59 -9.28
CA LEU A 143 -8.20 28.12 -9.95
C LEU A 143 -8.42 28.77 -11.31
N ARG A 144 -8.06 30.06 -11.48
CA ARG A 144 -8.09 30.73 -12.78
C ARG A 144 -7.15 30.07 -13.78
N GLU A 145 -5.89 29.84 -13.39
CA GLU A 145 -4.91 29.19 -14.26
C GLU A 145 -5.38 27.79 -14.70
N VAL A 146 -5.97 27.03 -13.77
CA VAL A 146 -6.51 25.70 -14.07
C VAL A 146 -7.71 25.78 -15.02
N ALA A 147 -8.65 26.71 -14.79
CA ALA A 147 -9.81 26.89 -15.67
C ALA A 147 -9.39 27.29 -17.10
N GLU A 148 -8.43 28.22 -17.23
CA GLU A 148 -7.87 28.62 -18.53
C GLU A 148 -7.17 27.45 -19.24
N ARG A 149 -6.39 26.66 -18.51
CA ARG A 149 -5.70 25.48 -19.05
C ARG A 149 -6.68 24.40 -19.54
N LEU A 150 -7.84 24.29 -18.91
CA LEU A 150 -8.92 23.37 -19.31
C LEU A 150 -9.85 23.97 -20.38
N GLY A 151 -9.63 25.23 -20.78
CA GLY A 151 -10.48 25.93 -21.75
C GLY A 151 -11.91 26.18 -21.24
N GLN A 152 -12.09 26.25 -19.93
CA GLN A 152 -13.39 26.53 -19.31
C GLN A 152 -13.53 28.02 -18.99
N GLU A 153 -14.59 28.63 -19.52
CA GLU A 153 -14.95 30.00 -19.16
C GLU A 153 -15.69 30.00 -17.83
N VAL A 154 -14.97 30.33 -16.75
CA VAL A 154 -15.52 30.42 -15.39
C VAL A 154 -15.34 31.84 -14.87
N THR A 155 -16.39 32.44 -14.33
CA THR A 155 -16.30 33.81 -13.79
C THR A 155 -15.62 33.82 -12.43
N ASP A 156 -15.01 34.96 -12.11
CA ASP A 156 -14.39 35.20 -10.81
C ASP A 156 -15.32 34.98 -9.62
N GLU A 157 -16.61 35.22 -9.79
CA GLU A 157 -17.63 35.00 -8.76
C GLU A 157 -17.79 33.51 -8.47
N VAL A 158 -17.91 32.69 -9.52
CA VAL A 158 -18.01 31.22 -9.37
C VAL A 158 -16.74 30.64 -8.74
N LEU A 159 -15.56 31.13 -9.14
CA LEU A 159 -14.30 30.67 -8.55
C LEU A 159 -14.18 31.03 -7.05
N ARG A 160 -14.72 32.18 -6.63
CA ARG A 160 -14.78 32.56 -5.20
C ARG A 160 -15.73 31.65 -4.43
N ASP A 161 -16.89 31.35 -5.01
CA ASP A 161 -17.87 30.45 -4.38
C ASP A 161 -17.29 29.03 -4.22
N MET A 162 -16.57 28.53 -5.23
CA MET A 162 -15.88 27.24 -5.16
C MET A 162 -14.85 27.18 -4.02
N LEU A 163 -14.08 28.25 -3.81
CA LEU A 163 -13.12 28.32 -2.69
C LEU A 163 -13.82 28.33 -1.33
N LEU A 164 -14.90 29.11 -1.19
CA LEU A 164 -15.64 29.21 0.06
C LEU A 164 -16.35 27.91 0.42
N GLU A 165 -16.90 27.21 -0.57
CA GLU A 165 -17.54 25.90 -0.39
C GLU A 165 -16.51 24.82 0.02
N ALA A 166 -15.28 24.93 -0.50
CA ALA A 166 -14.20 23.99 -0.18
C ALA A 166 -13.60 24.22 1.21
N ASN A 167 -13.40 25.48 1.63
CA ASN A 167 -12.78 25.83 2.91
C ASN A 167 -13.76 26.14 4.05
N GLY A 168 -15.05 25.80 3.87
CA GLY A 168 -16.08 26.01 4.89
C GLY A 168 -16.37 27.49 5.19
N GLY A 169 -16.13 28.38 4.23
CA GLY A 169 -16.41 29.81 4.36
C GLY A 169 -15.35 30.59 5.13
N ALA A 170 -14.15 30.05 5.31
CA ALA A 170 -13.05 30.68 6.04
C ALA A 170 -12.44 31.92 5.33
N GLY A 171 -13.00 32.30 4.18
CA GLY A 171 -12.62 33.47 3.41
C GLY A 171 -11.68 33.14 2.25
N VAL A 172 -11.81 33.90 1.16
CA VAL A 172 -11.09 33.66 -0.10
C VAL A 172 -9.57 33.76 0.07
N ASN A 173 -9.10 34.65 0.95
CA ASN A 173 -7.66 34.88 1.17
C ASN A 173 -6.96 33.72 1.88
N ARG A 174 -7.69 32.87 2.60
CA ARG A 174 -7.09 31.69 3.25
C ARG A 174 -6.70 30.63 2.22
N GLY A 175 -7.45 30.56 1.12
CA GLY A 175 -7.38 29.47 0.16
C GLY A 175 -7.94 28.17 0.73
N VAL A 176 -7.69 27.09 -0.01
CA VAL A 176 -8.03 25.71 0.33
C VAL A 176 -6.75 24.96 0.60
N ASP A 177 -6.67 24.25 1.73
CA ASP A 177 -5.53 23.39 2.04
C ASP A 177 -5.73 21.97 1.49
N LYS A 178 -4.69 21.14 1.60
CA LYS A 178 -4.68 19.79 1.04
C LYS A 178 -5.75 18.86 1.61
N GLY A 179 -6.07 19.00 2.91
CA GLY A 179 -7.11 18.19 3.55
C GLY A 179 -8.51 18.58 3.10
N GLU A 180 -8.74 19.89 2.92
CA GLU A 180 -9.99 20.42 2.37
C GLU A 180 -10.18 20.02 0.91
N PHE A 181 -9.12 20.09 0.09
CA PHE A 181 -9.12 19.59 -1.28
C PHE A 181 -9.44 18.10 -1.36
N GLU A 182 -8.83 17.28 -0.50
CA GLU A 182 -9.16 15.87 -0.38
C GLU A 182 -10.63 15.64 -0.06
N SER A 183 -11.15 16.39 0.91
CA SER A 183 -12.55 16.31 1.31
C SER A 183 -13.50 16.66 0.16
N VAL A 184 -13.20 17.71 -0.61
CA VAL A 184 -13.98 18.11 -1.80
C VAL A 184 -13.99 17.00 -2.84
N MET A 185 -12.83 16.45 -3.19
CA MET A 185 -12.72 15.41 -4.22
C MET A 185 -13.39 14.10 -3.81
N ARG A 186 -13.35 13.74 -2.52
CA ARG A 186 -14.13 12.63 -1.97
C ARG A 186 -15.64 12.89 -2.08
N ARG A 187 -16.11 14.09 -1.69
CA ARG A 187 -17.53 14.48 -1.82
C ARG A 187 -18.00 14.48 -3.28
N ALA A 188 -17.13 14.84 -4.21
CA ALA A 188 -17.39 14.82 -5.65
C ALA A 188 -17.39 13.39 -6.25
N GLY A 189 -17.04 12.36 -5.46
CA GLY A 189 -17.02 10.97 -5.88
C GLY A 189 -15.80 10.59 -6.73
N VAL A 190 -14.78 11.46 -6.80
CA VAL A 190 -13.50 11.20 -7.48
C VAL A 190 -12.71 10.14 -6.72
N TRP A 191 -12.71 10.23 -5.39
CA TRP A 191 -12.09 9.26 -4.49
C TRP A 191 -13.14 8.59 -3.62
N ARG A 192 -13.10 7.25 -3.56
CA ARG A 192 -14.05 6.42 -2.78
C ARG A 192 -13.38 5.77 -1.60
#